data_AF-A0A956KAB0-F1
#
_entry.id   AF-A0A956KAB0-F1
#
_cell.length_a   1.000
_cell.length_b   1.000
_cell.length_c   1.000
_cell.angle_alpha   90.00
_cell.angle_beta   90.00
_cell.angle_gamma   90.00
#
_symmetry.space_group_name_H-M   'P 1'
#
loop_
_entity.id
_entity.type
_entity.pdbx_description
1 polymer ?
#
loop_
_entity_poly.entity_id
_entity_poly.type
_entity_poly.pdbx_seq_one_letter_code
_entity_poly.pdbx_strand_id
1 'polypeptide(L)' 'VGTPTGVIFIPAHLAQEVVESSEDVRVRDTFGKLRLSQSRYTPGEIDRAWSAEIEADFQAWKSSNK' A
#
# COMPACT_ATOMS: atom_id res chain seq x y z
N VAL A 1 -4.69 -18.34 4.01
CA VAL A 1 -5.56 -17.50 4.86
C VAL A 1 -6.98 -17.56 4.30
N GLY A 2 -7.99 -17.80 5.14
CA GLY A 2 -9.40 -17.85 4.73
C GLY A 2 -10.13 -16.61 5.25
N THR A 3 -10.72 -15.85 4.35
CA THR A 3 -11.63 -14.73 4.67
C THR A 3 -13.02 -15.10 4.13
N PRO A 4 -14.11 -14.39 4.51
CA PRO A 4 -15.44 -14.64 3.93
C PRO A 4 -15.47 -14.60 2.38
N THR A 5 -14.48 -13.95 1.77
CA THR A 5 -14.28 -13.80 0.33
C THR A 5 -13.59 -15.00 -0.34
N GLY A 6 -13.02 -15.94 0.42
CA GLY A 6 -12.38 -17.15 -0.11
C GLY A 6 -11.10 -17.59 0.60
N VAL A 7 -10.49 -18.67 0.08
CA VAL A 7 -9.22 -19.23 0.55
C VAL A 7 -8.12 -18.88 -0.44
N ILE A 8 -7.08 -18.20 0.04
CA ILE A 8 -5.89 -17.88 -0.75
C ILE A 8 -4.75 -18.81 -0.29
N PHE A 9 -4.16 -19.52 -1.26
CA PHE A 9 -2.98 -20.35 -1.09
C PHE A 9 -1.73 -19.61 -1.59
N ILE A 10 -0.70 -19.55 -0.74
CA ILE A 10 0.59 -18.95 -1.08
C ILE A 10 1.64 -20.09 -1.09
N PRO A 11 2.31 -20.36 -2.22
CA PRO A 11 3.37 -21.35 -2.28
C PRO A 11 4.52 -21.03 -1.29
N ALA A 12 5.06 -22.04 -0.61
CA ALA A 12 6.06 -21.83 0.45
C ALA A 12 7.32 -21.08 -0.01
N HIS A 13 7.74 -21.25 -1.26
CA HIS A 13 8.90 -20.56 -1.83
C HIS A 13 8.62 -19.09 -2.20
N LEU A 14 7.35 -18.69 -2.30
CA LEU A 14 6.91 -17.31 -2.53
C LEU A 14 6.42 -16.64 -1.25
N ALA A 15 6.36 -17.37 -0.13
CA ALA A 15 5.83 -16.85 1.12
C ALA A 15 6.63 -15.65 1.64
N GLN A 16 7.95 -15.66 1.48
CA GLN A 16 8.80 -14.54 1.87
C GLN A 16 8.54 -13.30 1.00
N GLU A 17 8.53 -13.44 -0.32
CA GLU A 17 8.27 -12.34 -1.25
C GLU A 17 6.86 -11.75 -1.06
N VAL A 18 5.87 -12.61 -0.78
CA VAL A 18 4.50 -12.17 -0.49
C VAL A 18 4.42 -11.44 0.85
N VAL A 19 5.16 -11.86 1.87
CA VAL A 19 5.20 -11.14 3.16
C VAL A 19 5.84 -9.76 2.97
N GLU A 20 7.00 -9.68 2.32
CA GLU A 20 7.71 -8.42 2.07
C GLU A 20 6.84 -7.43 1.25
N SER A 21 6.21 -7.92 0.18
CA SER A 21 5.29 -7.09 -0.61
C SER A 21 4.01 -6.72 0.14
N SER A 22 3.47 -7.60 1.00
CA SER A 22 2.26 -7.32 1.78
C SER A 22 2.49 -6.24 2.83
N GLU A 23 3.69 -6.15 3.40
CA GLU A 23 4.04 -5.06 4.30
C GLU A 23 4.08 -3.73 3.59
N ASP A 24 4.72 -3.68 2.41
CA ASP A 24 4.76 -2.47 1.60
C ASP A 24 3.36 -2.02 1.15
N VAL A 25 2.52 -2.95 0.67
CA VAL A 25 1.13 -2.69 0.30
C VAL A 25 0.33 -2.12 1.47
N ARG A 26 0.49 -2.67 2.68
CA ARG A 26 -0.23 -2.19 3.87
C ARG A 26 0.17 -0.77 4.26
N VAL A 27 1.47 -0.46 4.16
CA VAL A 27 2.00 0.89 4.42
C VAL A 27 1.48 1.88 3.37
N ARG A 28 1.49 1.51 2.10
CA ARG A 28 0.95 2.32 0.99
C ARG A 28 -0.56 2.54 1.10
N ASP A 29 -1.33 1.53 1.48
CA ASP A 29 -2.78 1.64 1.69
C ASP A 29 -3.11 2.62 2.84
N THR A 30 -2.34 2.58 3.92
CA THR A 30 -2.49 3.51 5.05
C THR A 30 -2.25 4.96 4.61
N PHE A 31 -1.18 5.18 3.83
CA PHE A 31 -0.87 6.49 3.25
C PHE A 31 -1.97 6.96 2.28
N GLY A 32 -2.41 6.09 1.38
CA GLY A 32 -3.48 6.36 0.43
C GLY A 32 -4.76 6.81 1.13
N LYS A 33 -5.23 6.05 2.12
CA LYS A 33 -6.40 6.40 2.95
C LYS A 33 -6.25 7.74 3.66
N LEU A 34 -5.07 8.04 4.19
CA LEU A 34 -4.79 9.32 4.83
C LEU A 34 -4.85 10.49 3.84
N ARG A 35 -4.30 10.33 2.64
CA ARG A 35 -4.32 11.39 1.63
C ARG A 35 -5.70 11.60 1.01
N LEU A 36 -6.47 10.52 0.87
CA LEU A 36 -7.88 10.58 0.49
C LEU A 36 -8.72 11.31 1.54
N SER A 37 -8.50 11.04 2.83
CA SER A 37 -9.22 11.76 3.90
C SER A 37 -8.84 13.24 3.97
N GLN A 38 -7.61 13.58 3.63
CA GLN A 38 -7.13 14.96 3.51
C GLN A 38 -7.55 15.64 2.20
N SER A 39 -8.27 14.96 1.30
CA SER A 39 -8.64 15.45 -0.04
C SER A 39 -7.45 15.98 -0.85
N ARG A 40 -6.23 15.48 -0.57
CA ARG A 40 -5.00 15.94 -1.22
C ARG A 40 -4.78 15.29 -2.58
N TYR A 41 -5.23 14.04 -2.72
CA TYR A 41 -5.22 13.29 -3.97
C TYR A 41 -6.59 12.66 -4.18
N THR A 42 -6.96 12.45 -5.44
CA THR A 42 -8.19 11.74 -5.78
C THR A 42 -7.98 10.23 -5.73
N PRO A 43 -9.04 9.43 -5.51
CA PRO A 43 -8.96 7.97 -5.59
C PRO A 43 -8.33 7.49 -6.91
N GLY A 44 -8.65 8.16 -8.03
CA GLY A 44 -8.10 7.82 -9.33
C GLY A 44 -6.60 8.09 -9.48
N GLU A 45 -6.01 8.99 -8.69
CA GLU A 45 -4.57 9.24 -8.70
C GLU A 45 -3.82 8.25 -7.79
N ILE A 46 -4.44 7.84 -6.67
CA ILE A 46 -3.87 6.87 -5.73
C ILE A 46 -3.95 5.43 -6.28
N ASP A 47 -5.00 5.09 -7.03
CA ASP A 47 -5.19 3.77 -7.66
C ASP A 47 -4.33 3.56 -8.92
N ARG A 48 -3.82 4.63 -9.53
CA ARG A 48 -2.93 4.57 -10.71
C ARG A 48 -1.47 4.44 -10.28
N ALA A 49 -0.59 4.26 -11.26
CA ALA A 49 0.84 4.36 -11.05
C ALA A 49 1.18 5.72 -10.41
N TRP A 50 1.81 5.67 -9.23
CA TRP A 50 2.14 6.87 -8.47
C TRP A 50 3.09 7.76 -9.27
N SER A 51 2.73 9.03 -9.39
CA SER A 51 3.62 10.04 -9.96
C SER A 51 4.81 10.28 -9.02
N ALA A 52 5.90 10.84 -9.55
CA ALA A 52 7.09 11.17 -8.75
C ALA A 52 6.76 12.07 -7.55
N GLU A 53 5.73 12.91 -7.65
CA GLU A 53 5.25 13.76 -6.56
C GLU A 53 4.60 12.94 -5.44
N ILE A 54 3.75 11.96 -5.78
CA ILE A 54 3.12 11.07 -4.80
C ILE A 54 4.17 10.18 -4.13
N GLU A 55 5.14 9.68 -4.89
CA GLU A 55 6.24 8.88 -4.34
C GLU A 55 7.10 9.72 -3.37
N ALA A 56 7.45 10.96 -3.73
CA ALA A 56 8.19 11.85 -2.83
C ALA A 56 7.40 12.14 -1.54
N ASP A 57 6.09 12.36 -1.66
CA ASP A 57 5.20 12.59 -0.51
C ASP A 57 5.06 11.35 0.37
N PHE A 58 5.01 10.15 -0.23
CA PHE A 58 5.05 8.89 0.49
C PHE A 58 6.36 8.69 1.26
N GLN A 59 7.51 8.96 0.63
CA GLN A 59 8.81 8.86 1.30
C GLN A 59 8.96 9.86 2.44
N ALA A 60 8.45 11.08 2.28
CA ALA A 60 8.42 12.09 3.34
C ALA A 60 7.50 11.67 4.49
N TRP A 61 6.32 11.13 4.19
CA TRP A 61 5.39 10.60 5.19
C TRP A 61 5.96 9.38 5.92
N LYS A 62 6.62 8.47 5.21
CA LYS A 62 7.29 7.28 5.76
C LYS A 62 8.43 7.66 6.69
N SER A 63 9.21 8.69 6.32
CA SER A 63 10.28 9.22 7.17
C SER A 63 9.75 9.91 8.43
N SER A 64 8.56 10.51 8.34
CA SER A 64 7.91 11.19 9.47
C SER A 64 7.16 10.24 10.41
N ASN A 65 6.76 9.04 9.94
CA ASN A 65 6.14 7.97 10.74
C ASN A 65 7.15 6.95 11.29
N LYS A 66 8.44 7.32 11.32
CA LYS A 66 9.51 6.47 11.83
C LYS A 66 9.64 6.54 13.35
#